data_AF-A0A2D1UCF2-F1
#
_entry.id   AF-A0A2D1UCF2-F1
#
_cell.length_a   1.000
_cell.length_b   1.000
_cell.length_c   1.000
_cell.angle_alpha   90.00
_cell.angle_beta   90.00
_cell.angle_gamma   90.00
#
_symmetry.space_group_name_H-M   'P 1'
#
loop_
_entity.id
_entity.type
_entity.pdbx_description
1 polymer ?
#
loop_
_entity_poly.entity_id
_entity_poly.type
_entity_poly.pdbx_seq_one_letter_code
_entity_poly.pdbx_strand_id
1 'polypeptide(L)' 'MQEGTVKFFNVTKGFGFIIPANGDSEIFVHSTGLIDEIRENDKVEYDVESGKKGLNAINVKVI' A
#
# COMPACT_ATOMS: atom_id res chain seq x y z
N MET A 1 -11.61 -1.56 -4.29
CA MET A 1 -10.36 -1.27 -5.02
C MET A 1 -10.17 0.23 -5.15
N GLN A 2 -9.05 0.70 -4.62
CA GLN A 2 -8.54 2.06 -4.68
C GLN A 2 -7.19 2.03 -5.41
N GLU A 3 -6.82 3.15 -6.01
CA GLU A 3 -5.53 3.32 -6.68
C GLU A 3 -4.66 4.32 -5.92
N GLY A 4 -3.35 4.12 -6.00
CA GLY A 4 -2.39 5.01 -5.36
C GLY A 4 -0.98 4.80 -5.88
N THR A 5 -0.05 5.55 -5.32
CA THR A 5 1.38 5.45 -5.61
C THR A 5 2.14 5.08 -4.35
N VAL A 6 3.03 4.11 -4.44
CA VAL A 6 3.87 3.70 -3.33
C VAL A 6 4.84 4.82 -3.00
N LYS A 7 4.68 5.43 -1.82
CA LYS A 7 5.56 6.52 -1.36
C LYS A 7 6.91 6.00 -0.94
N PHE A 8 6.93 4.86 -0.25
CA PHE A 8 8.13 4.12 0.08
C PHE A 8 7.75 2.69 0.46
N PHE A 9 8.66 1.75 0.24
CA PHE A 9 8.55 0.40 0.75
C PHE A 9 9.91 -0.11 1.22
N ASN A 10 9.99 -0.53 2.48
CA ASN A 10 11.21 -1.12 3.04
C ASN A 10 11.09 -2.64 2.96
N VAL A 11 11.73 -3.24 1.94
CA VAL A 11 11.70 -4.68 1.70
C VAL A 11 12.22 -5.47 2.90
N THR A 12 13.30 -5.01 3.54
CA THR A 12 13.91 -5.67 4.70
C THR A 12 12.99 -5.69 5.92
N LYS A 13 12.24 -4.60 6.16
CA LYS A 13 11.29 -4.50 7.28
C LYS A 13 9.88 -4.98 6.92
N GLY A 14 9.59 -5.19 5.64
CA GLY A 14 8.30 -5.67 5.14
C GLY A 14 7.14 -4.68 5.25
N PHE A 15 7.40 -3.37 5.26
CA PHE A 15 6.33 -2.38 5.30
C PHE A 15 6.65 -1.10 4.53
N GLY A 16 5.60 -0.36 4.20
CA GLY A 16 5.67 0.91 3.49
C GLY A 16 4.38 1.72 3.64
N PHE A 17 4.25 2.72 2.77
CA PHE A 17 3.07 3.58 2.70
C PHE A 17 2.70 3.87 1.25
N ILE A 18 1.39 3.96 1.00
CA ILE A 18 0.80 4.31 -0.29
C ILE A 18 0.13 5.67 -0.16
N ILE A 19 0.36 6.56 -1.12
CA ILE A 19 -0.38 7.81 -1.28
C ILE A 19 -1.60 7.52 -2.16
N PRO A 20 -2.83 7.63 -1.62
CA PRO A 20 -4.05 7.44 -2.40
C PRO A 20 -4.21 8.50 -3.50
N ALA A 21 -4.75 8.11 -4.65
CA ALA A 21 -5.01 9.04 -5.75
C ALA A 21 -6.13 10.05 -5.46
N ASN A 22 -7.03 9.74 -4.51
CA ASN A 22 -8.14 10.59 -4.09
C ASN A 22 -7.73 11.70 -3.10
N GLY A 23 -6.45 11.76 -2.70
CA GLY A 23 -5.94 12.78 -1.77
C GLY A 23 -6.20 12.49 -0.29
N ASP A 24 -6.63 11.27 0.05
CA ASP A 24 -6.75 10.82 1.44
C ASP A 24 -5.39 10.68 2.12
N SER A 25 -5.44 10.50 3.45
CA SER A 25 -4.25 10.20 4.25
C SER A 25 -3.50 8.97 3.76
N GLU A 26 -2.19 8.96 3.96
CA GLU A 26 -1.32 7.84 3.61
C GLU A 26 -1.80 6.53 4.22
N ILE A 27 -1.87 5.49 3.39
CA ILE A 27 -2.33 4.17 3.80
C ILE A 27 -1.10 3.31 4.09
N PHE A 28 -1.10 2.68 5.27
CA PHE A 28 -0.05 1.75 5.65
C PHE A 28 -0.14 0.49 4.78
N VAL A 29 0.99 -0.08 4.37
CA VAL A 29 1.03 -1.37 3.67
C VAL A 29 2.06 -2.29 4.31
N HIS A 30 1.71 -3.57 4.48
CA HIS A 30 2.59 -4.62 4.98
C HIS A 30 2.79 -5.70 3.92
N SER A 31 3.93 -6.39 3.96
CA SER A 31 4.30 -7.45 3.01
C SER A 31 3.26 -8.57 2.94
N THR A 32 2.53 -8.84 4.02
CA THR A 32 1.45 -9.85 4.05
C THR A 32 0.22 -9.46 3.23
N GLY A 33 0.06 -8.19 2.88
CA GLY A 33 -1.04 -7.70 2.05
C GLY A 33 -0.70 -7.60 0.56
N LEU A 34 0.53 -7.93 0.18
CA LEU A 34 1.01 -7.85 -1.19
C LEU A 34 0.62 -9.10 -2.00
N ILE A 35 0.12 -8.87 -3.21
CA ILE A 35 0.00 -9.89 -4.26
C ILE A 35 1.27 -9.86 -5.11
N ASP A 36 1.72 -8.67 -5.51
CA ASP A 36 2.95 -8.44 -6.26
C ASP A 36 4.02 -7.75 -5.40
N GLU A 37 5.28 -7.92 -5.79
CA GLU A 37 6.36 -7.10 -5.23
C GLU A 37 6.20 -5.64 -5.67
N ILE A 38 6.26 -4.72 -4.71
CA ILE A 38 6.12 -3.28 -4.95
C ILE A 38 7.41 -2.53 -4.60
N ARG A 39 7.64 -1.42 -5.30
CA ARG A 39 8.78 -0.51 -5.10
C ARG A 39 8.29 0.92 -4.97
N GLU A 40 9.17 1.79 -4.49
CA GLU A 40 8.91 3.22 -4.45
C GLU A 40 8.55 3.76 -5.84
N ASN A 41 7.53 4.61 -5.91
CA ASN A 41 6.93 5.20 -7.11
C ASN A 41 6.11 4.24 -7.99
N ASP A 42 5.95 2.96 -7.61
CA ASP A 42 5.02 2.08 -8.32
C ASP A 42 3.58 2.57 -8.14
N LYS A 43 2.82 2.48 -9.23
CA LYS A 43 1.37 2.62 -9.16
C LYS A 43 0.77 1.29 -8.77
N VAL A 44 -0.19 1.32 -7.86
CA VAL A 44 -0.79 0.11 -7.30
C VAL A 44 -2.29 0.23 -7.18
N GLU A 45 -2.97 -0.91 -7.34
CA GLU A 45 -4.36 -1.11 -6.95
C GLU A 45 -4.39 -1.91 -5.65
N TYR A 46 -5.27 -1.53 -4.71
CA TYR A 46 -5.39 -2.16 -3.40
C TYR A 46 -6.81 -2.03 -2.83
N ASP A 47 -7.13 -2.86 -1.85
CA ASP A 47 -8.28 -2.66 -0.97
C ASP A 47 -7.81 -2.12 0.39
N VAL A 48 -8.72 -1.51 1.15
CA VAL A 48 -8.42 -0.95 2.47
C VAL A 48 -9.22 -1.67 3.53
N GLU A 49 -8.54 -2.06 4.60
CA GLU A 49 -9.11 -2.69 5.78
C GLU A 49 -8.72 -1.92 7.05
N SER A 50 -9.61 -1.92 8.06
CA SER A 50 -9.32 -1.38 9.38
C SER A 50 -8.44 -2.33 10.19
N GLY A 51 -7.16 -2.01 10.34
CA GLY A 51 -6.21 -2.76 11.16
C GLY A 51 -6.02 -2.17 12.56
N LYS A 52 -5.23 -2.85 13.39
CA LYS A 52 -4.90 -2.44 14.78
C LYS A 52 -4.22 -1.07 14.88
N LYS A 53 -3.63 -0.57 13.78
CA LYS A 53 -2.87 0.69 13.70
C LYS A 53 -3.48 1.71 12.75
N GLY A 54 -4.73 1.52 12.34
CA GLY A 54 -5.40 2.35 11.34
C GLY A 54 -5.63 1.61 10.03
N LEU A 55 -5.90 2.37 8.97
CA LEU A 55 -6.18 1.83 7.64
C LEU A 55 -4.95 1.11 7.07
N ASN A 56 -5.17 -0.07 6.53
CA ASN A 56 -4.14 -0.93 5.98
C ASN A 56 -4.51 -1.36 4.57
N ALA A 57 -3.56 -1.30 3.64
CA ALA A 57 -3.72 -1.77 2.28
C ALA A 57 -3.55 -3.30 2.22
N ILE A 58 -4.49 -3.96 1.55
CA ILE A 58 -4.49 -5.41 1.30
C ILE A 58 -4.76 -5.67 -0.19
N ASN A 59 -4.49 -6.90 -0.64
CA ASN A 59 -4.62 -7.30 -2.05
C ASN A 59 -3.85 -6.36 -3.00
N VAL A 60 -2.66 -5.89 -2.57
CA VAL A 60 -1.91 -4.85 -3.29
C VAL A 60 -1.21 -5.46 -4.50
N LYS A 61 -1.47 -4.91 -5.69
CA LYS A 61 -0.85 -5.33 -6.95
C LYS A 61 -0.38 -4.12 -7.77
N VAL A 62 0.63 -4.32 -8.61
CA VAL A 62 1.16 -3.26 -9.49
C VAL A 62 0.24 -3.10 -10.72
N ILE A 63 0.05 -1.87 -11.20
CA ILE A 63 -0.71 -1.55 -12.42
C ILE A 63 0.16 -1.06 -13.58
#